data_AF-A0AAD1Y9F8-F1
#
_entry.id   AF-A0AAD1Y9F8-F1
#
_cell.length_a   1.000
_cell.length_b   1.000
_cell.length_c   1.000
_cell.angle_alpha   90.00
_cell.angle_beta   90.00
_cell.angle_gamma   90.00
#
_symmetry.space_group_name_H-M   'P 1'
#
loop_
_entity.id
_entity.type
_entity.pdbx_description
1 polymer ?
#
loop_
_entity_poly.entity_id
_entity_poly.type
_entity_poly.pdbx_seq_one_letter_code
_entity_poly.pdbx_strand_id
1 'polypeptide(L)'
;MVCVDFTASNGDIRRPSSFCFLNSTVRYIDYQNMIKLVGNILEVYRYNCPQYPCYGFGGIPKYVDKRKVSHCFHLNGEIEPEVDGVERILDAYQLSFLNCEIYGHTNFESCMIKTVDCIKDRMNKKMYHILLILTNGDIHDMPKTRDIIVERSHYPLSIIIIGFGENSFHKMIELNGDYIILCNTKVEATIRDIVQFVKFNEFRHGNIQALAEEVLEEVLNKLYLN
;
A
#
# COMPACT_ATOMS: atom_id res chain seq x y z
N MET A 1 -7.74 -3.08 -1.09
CA MET A 1 -7.30 -1.78 -1.66
C MET A 1 -5.79 -1.84 -1.81
N VAL A 2 -5.23 -1.25 -2.86
CA VAL A 2 -3.78 -1.26 -3.11
C VAL A 2 -3.30 0.17 -3.31
N CYS A 3 -2.22 0.54 -2.63
CA CYS A 3 -1.53 1.82 -2.74
C CYS A 3 -0.06 1.58 -3.10
N VAL A 4 0.40 2.19 -4.19
CA VAL A 4 1.76 1.93 -4.71
C VAL A 4 2.58 3.21 -4.73
N ASP A 5 3.83 3.09 -4.31
CA ASP A 5 4.80 4.17 -4.23
C ASP A 5 5.38 4.55 -5.60
N PHE A 6 5.17 5.81 -6.01
CA PHE A 6 5.75 6.43 -7.21
C PHE A 6 6.75 7.53 -6.85
N THR A 7 7.47 7.38 -5.73
CA THR A 7 8.56 8.30 -5.38
C THR A 7 9.84 8.00 -6.17
N ALA A 8 10.68 9.01 -6.31
CA ALA A 8 11.90 9.04 -7.11
C ALA A 8 12.98 8.09 -6.58
N SER A 9 12.89 7.68 -5.31
CA SER A 9 13.72 6.62 -4.73
C SER A 9 13.58 5.30 -5.49
N ASN A 10 12.44 5.05 -6.15
CA ASN A 10 12.26 3.86 -7.00
C ASN A 10 13.14 3.90 -8.26
N GLY A 11 13.56 5.09 -8.71
CA GLY A 11 14.32 5.31 -9.94
C GLY A 11 13.44 5.34 -11.19
N ASP A 12 13.80 6.18 -12.18
CA ASP A 12 12.98 6.40 -13.38
C ASP A 12 12.95 5.18 -14.29
N ILE A 13 11.77 4.58 -14.44
CA ILE A 13 11.49 3.52 -15.41
C ILE A 13 11.46 4.08 -16.83
N ARG A 14 12.03 5.26 -17.12
CA ARG A 14 12.15 5.84 -18.46
C ARG A 14 13.57 6.22 -18.86
N ARG A 15 14.57 6.08 -17.97
CA ARG A 15 15.98 6.33 -18.32
C ARG A 15 16.78 5.04 -18.27
N PRO A 16 17.59 4.72 -19.30
CA PRO A 16 18.43 3.51 -19.34
C PRO A 16 19.38 3.36 -18.14
N SER A 17 19.68 4.46 -17.46
CA SER A 17 20.59 4.54 -16.30
C SER A 17 19.88 4.53 -14.95
N SER A 18 18.55 4.68 -14.92
CA SER A 18 17.81 4.43 -13.69
C SER A 18 17.45 2.97 -13.63
N PHE A 19 17.53 2.43 -12.42
CA PHE A 19 17.29 1.03 -12.06
C PHE A 19 16.15 0.36 -12.84
N CYS A 20 15.15 1.13 -13.30
CA CYS A 20 13.93 0.57 -13.83
C CYS A 20 13.74 0.39 -15.35
N PHE A 21 14.63 0.85 -16.25
CA PHE A 21 14.16 1.02 -17.64
C PHE A 21 14.32 -0.13 -18.66
N LEU A 22 15.23 -1.08 -18.50
CA LEU A 22 15.51 -2.02 -19.59
C LEU A 22 15.56 -3.44 -19.07
N ASN A 23 14.43 -4.15 -19.12
CA ASN A 23 14.32 -5.55 -18.71
C ASN A 23 14.80 -5.76 -17.26
N SER A 24 13.87 -5.81 -16.31
CA SER A 24 14.17 -6.26 -14.94
C SER A 24 15.00 -5.29 -14.10
N THR A 25 14.40 -4.17 -13.65
CA THR A 25 14.61 -3.92 -12.22
C THR A 25 14.02 -5.11 -11.51
N VAL A 26 14.86 -5.87 -10.85
CA VAL A 26 14.51 -6.65 -9.67
C VAL A 26 13.29 -6.06 -8.94
N ARG A 27 13.34 -4.77 -8.60
CA ARG A 27 12.25 -4.10 -7.84
C ARG A 27 10.91 -4.03 -8.58
N TYR A 28 10.87 -3.71 -9.86
CA TYR A 28 9.61 -3.69 -10.62
C TYR A 28 8.95 -5.07 -10.63
N ILE A 29 9.77 -6.11 -10.83
CA ILE A 29 9.33 -7.51 -10.77
C ILE A 29 8.89 -7.86 -9.34
N ASP A 30 9.59 -7.39 -8.32
CA ASP A 30 9.24 -7.63 -6.92
C ASP A 30 7.86 -7.04 -6.57
N TYR A 31 7.56 -5.80 -6.97
CA TYR A 31 6.24 -5.20 -6.77
C TYR A 31 5.13 -5.99 -7.49
N GLN A 32 5.35 -6.38 -8.75
CA GLN A 32 4.39 -7.18 -9.51
C GLN A 32 4.14 -8.55 -8.87
N ASN A 33 5.21 -9.23 -8.47
CA ASN A 33 5.14 -10.52 -7.78
C ASN A 33 4.37 -10.39 -6.47
N MET A 34 4.57 -9.29 -5.74
CA MET A 34 3.88 -9.03 -4.49
C MET A 34 2.39 -8.79 -4.68
N ILE A 35 2.01 -7.97 -5.67
CA ILE A 35 0.61 -7.72 -6.03
C ILE A 35 -0.06 -9.05 -6.43
N LYS A 36 0.60 -9.86 -7.26
CA LYS A 36 0.09 -11.18 -7.66
C LYS A 36 -0.11 -12.09 -6.45
N LEU A 37 0.92 -12.22 -5.61
CA LEU A 37 0.93 -13.16 -4.49
C LEU A 37 -0.17 -12.82 -3.47
N VAL A 38 -0.16 -11.61 -2.92
CA VAL A 38 -1.14 -11.19 -1.91
C VAL A 38 -2.52 -11.02 -2.55
N GLY A 39 -2.59 -10.51 -3.78
CA GLY A 39 -3.84 -10.39 -4.51
C GLY A 39 -4.54 -11.73 -4.66
N ASN A 40 -3.86 -12.75 -5.19
CA ASN A 40 -4.44 -14.06 -5.44
C ASN A 40 -4.90 -14.75 -4.16
N ILE A 41 -4.16 -14.55 -3.07
CA ILE A 41 -4.49 -15.09 -1.76
C ILE A 41 -5.74 -14.42 -1.18
N LEU A 42 -5.78 -13.08 -1.19
CA LEU A 42 -6.91 -12.34 -0.64
C LEU A 42 -8.15 -12.39 -1.53
N GLU A 43 -7.99 -12.67 -2.83
CA GLU A 43 -9.09 -12.80 -3.79
C GLU A 43 -10.06 -13.92 -3.40
N VAL A 44 -9.57 -15.00 -2.77
CA VAL A 44 -10.41 -16.11 -2.25
C VAL A 44 -11.39 -15.64 -1.18
N TYR A 45 -11.02 -14.62 -0.40
CA TYR A 45 -11.84 -14.08 0.68
C TYR A 45 -12.77 -12.93 0.23
N ARG A 46 -12.76 -12.57 -1.06
CA ARG A 46 -13.63 -11.49 -1.56
C ARG A 46 -15.08 -11.98 -1.62
N TYR A 47 -15.95 -11.35 -0.85
CA TYR A 47 -17.38 -11.62 -0.93
C TYR A 47 -18.02 -10.72 -1.99
N ASN A 48 -18.40 -11.28 -3.14
CA ASN A 48 -19.27 -10.65 -4.16
C ASN A 48 -18.85 -9.26 -4.69
N CYS A 49 -17.59 -8.86 -4.55
CA CYS A 49 -17.07 -7.60 -5.07
C CYS A 49 -15.67 -7.83 -5.67
N PRO A 50 -15.55 -7.97 -7.01
CA PRO A 50 -14.27 -8.14 -7.69
C PRO A 50 -13.48 -6.84 -7.87
N GLN A 51 -14.01 -5.73 -7.37
CA GLN A 51 -13.50 -4.39 -7.61
C GLN A 51 -12.56 -3.94 -6.51
N TYR A 52 -11.32 -3.67 -6.88
CA TYR A 52 -10.27 -3.23 -5.99
C TYR A 52 -9.92 -1.77 -6.27
N PRO A 53 -10.11 -0.86 -5.31
CA PRO A 53 -9.58 0.49 -5.44
C PRO A 53 -8.05 0.47 -5.46
N CYS A 54 -7.49 1.12 -6.48
CA CYS A 54 -6.06 1.11 -6.78
C CYS A 54 -5.53 2.54 -6.87
N TYR A 55 -4.63 2.90 -5.95
CA TYR A 55 -4.07 4.23 -5.82
C TYR A 55 -2.55 4.23 -5.95
N GLY A 56 -2.01 5.34 -6.43
CA GLY A 56 -0.59 5.66 -6.39
C GLY A 56 -0.33 6.91 -5.55
N PHE A 57 0.87 7.05 -5.00
CA PHE A 57 1.27 8.23 -4.23
C PHE A 57 2.71 8.66 -4.51
N GLY A 58 3.01 9.94 -4.30
CA GLY A 58 4.36 10.48 -4.43
C GLY A 58 4.81 10.74 -5.87
N GLY A 59 3.87 10.77 -6.82
CA GLY A 59 4.13 10.99 -8.24
C GLY A 59 3.32 12.14 -8.82
N ILE A 60 3.60 12.49 -10.08
CA ILE A 60 2.91 13.52 -10.85
C ILE A 60 2.13 12.82 -11.98
N PRO A 61 0.83 12.51 -11.79
CA PRO A 61 0.01 11.92 -12.83
C PRO A 61 -0.25 12.93 -13.96
N LYS A 62 0.06 12.55 -15.19
CA LYS A 62 -0.05 13.42 -16.39
C LYS A 62 -1.49 13.67 -16.83
N TYR A 63 -2.41 12.78 -16.47
CA TYR A 63 -3.84 12.90 -16.77
C TYR A 63 -4.58 13.79 -15.76
N VAL A 64 -3.94 14.12 -14.64
CA VAL A 64 -4.46 15.14 -13.72
C VAL A 64 -3.93 16.48 -14.21
N ASP A 65 -4.84 17.42 -14.43
CA ASP A 65 -4.67 18.70 -15.14
C ASP A 65 -3.68 19.70 -14.50
N LYS A 66 -2.82 19.23 -13.60
CA LYS A 66 -1.89 20.02 -12.80
C LYS A 66 -0.63 19.18 -12.69
N ARG A 67 0.51 19.67 -13.20
CA ARG A 67 1.88 19.14 -12.96
C ARG A 67 2.29 19.23 -11.47
N LYS A 68 1.38 18.88 -10.57
CA LYS A 68 1.52 18.91 -9.14
C LYS A 68 1.67 17.47 -8.65
N VAL A 69 2.44 17.33 -7.60
CA VAL A 69 2.57 16.07 -6.88
C VAL A 69 1.21 15.67 -6.34
N SER A 70 0.84 14.42 -6.59
CA SER A 70 -0.29 13.78 -5.94
C SER A 70 0.20 12.69 -4.99
N HIS A 71 -0.31 12.74 -3.77
CA HIS A 71 -0.10 11.71 -2.76
C HIS A 71 -1.26 10.70 -2.71
N CYS A 72 -2.23 10.79 -3.64
CA CYS A 72 -3.25 9.78 -3.88
C CYS A 72 -3.90 10.03 -5.24
N PHE A 73 -3.53 9.24 -6.25
CA PHE A 73 -4.10 9.30 -7.61
C PHE A 73 -4.55 7.91 -8.06
N HIS A 74 -5.48 7.82 -9.01
CA HIS A 74 -6.03 6.53 -9.47
C HIS A 74 -5.02 5.84 -10.39
N LEU A 75 -4.61 4.60 -10.09
CA LEU A 75 -3.60 3.91 -10.88
C LEU A 75 -4.04 3.65 -12.32
N ASN A 76 -5.33 3.39 -12.52
CA ASN A 76 -5.92 3.16 -13.83
C ASN A 76 -6.03 4.43 -14.70
N GLY A 77 -5.87 5.63 -14.11
CA GLY A 77 -6.03 6.92 -14.81
C GLY A 77 -7.47 7.31 -15.09
N GLU A 78 -8.44 6.59 -14.55
CA GLU A 78 -9.87 6.81 -14.76
C GLU A 78 -10.50 7.66 -13.64
N ILE A 79 -11.77 8.04 -13.83
CA ILE A 79 -12.55 8.77 -12.81
C ILE A 79 -12.72 7.94 -11.55
N GLU A 80 -12.98 6.63 -11.69
CA GLU A 80 -13.13 5.70 -10.56
C GLU A 80 -11.85 4.90 -10.34
N PRO A 81 -11.40 4.70 -9.08
CA PRO A 81 -10.17 3.99 -8.75
C PRO A 81 -10.26 2.46 -8.85
N GLU A 82 -11.46 1.90 -8.98
CA GLU A 82 -11.70 0.46 -8.97
C GLU A 82 -11.23 -0.24 -10.24
N VAL A 83 -10.66 -1.45 -10.06
CA VAL A 83 -10.31 -2.38 -11.15
C VAL A 83 -10.79 -3.79 -10.84
N ASP A 84 -11.15 -4.56 -11.87
CA ASP A 84 -11.75 -5.90 -11.73
C ASP A 84 -10.70 -7.01 -11.69
N GLY A 85 -10.42 -7.57 -10.51
CA GLY A 85 -9.48 -8.69 -10.36
C GLY A 85 -8.01 -8.29 -10.26
N VAL A 86 -7.18 -9.23 -9.79
CA VAL A 86 -5.74 -9.00 -9.55
C VAL A 86 -4.99 -8.69 -10.84
N GLU A 87 -5.34 -9.35 -11.95
CA GLU A 87 -4.72 -9.09 -13.26
C GLU A 87 -4.93 -7.64 -13.70
N ARG A 88 -6.09 -7.03 -13.43
CA ARG A 88 -6.35 -5.62 -13.76
C ARG A 88 -5.61 -4.64 -12.84
N ILE A 89 -5.29 -5.04 -11.62
CA ILE A 89 -4.39 -4.26 -10.75
C ILE A 89 -3.01 -4.16 -11.39
N LEU A 90 -2.51 -5.26 -11.97
CA LEU A 90 -1.22 -5.27 -12.65
C LEU A 90 -1.26 -4.44 -13.92
N ASP A 91 -2.30 -4.57 -14.75
CA ASP A 91 -2.47 -3.74 -15.95
C ASP A 91 -2.45 -2.25 -15.59
N ALA A 92 -3.20 -1.85 -14.56
CA ALA A 92 -3.24 -0.47 -14.06
C ALA A 92 -1.87 -0.01 -13.54
N TYR A 93 -1.18 -0.86 -12.78
CA TYR A 93 0.18 -0.59 -12.32
C TYR A 93 1.16 -0.39 -13.48
N GLN A 94 1.11 -1.23 -14.51
CA GLN A 94 1.96 -1.08 -15.69
C GLN A 94 1.66 0.21 -16.46
N LEU A 95 0.37 0.50 -16.69
CA LEU A 95 -0.07 1.70 -17.38
C LEU A 95 0.32 2.99 -16.65
N SER A 96 0.28 2.96 -15.32
CA SER A 96 0.60 4.12 -14.49
C SER A 96 2.02 4.66 -14.69
N PHE A 97 3.00 3.82 -15.09
CA PHE A 97 4.36 4.29 -15.39
C PHE A 97 4.47 5.13 -16.66
N LEU A 98 3.60 4.90 -17.65
CA LEU A 98 3.55 5.73 -18.86
C LEU A 98 2.94 7.10 -18.54
N ASN A 99 2.00 7.09 -17.60
CA ASN A 99 1.10 8.19 -17.29
C ASN A 99 1.45 8.95 -16.00
N CYS A 100 2.50 8.57 -15.28
CA CYS A 100 2.93 9.21 -14.05
C CYS A 100 4.44 9.45 -14.06
N GLU A 101 4.85 10.63 -13.57
CA GLU A 101 6.26 10.91 -13.32
C GLU A 101 6.57 10.69 -11.85
N ILE A 102 7.63 9.94 -11.57
CA ILE A 102 8.07 9.72 -10.19
C ILE A 102 8.58 11.01 -9.56
N TYR A 103 8.18 11.28 -8.32
CA TYR A 103 8.56 12.49 -7.60
C TYR A 103 8.79 12.21 -6.10
N GLY A 104 8.11 12.86 -5.17
CA GLY A 104 8.34 12.76 -3.73
C GLY A 104 7.45 13.73 -2.96
N HIS A 105 7.24 13.60 -1.67
CA HIS A 105 7.77 12.62 -0.72
C HIS A 105 6.85 11.41 -0.54
N THR A 106 7.35 10.39 0.18
CA THR A 106 6.59 9.20 0.60
C THR A 106 5.62 9.60 1.72
N ASN A 107 4.38 9.95 1.35
CA ASN A 107 3.33 10.37 2.29
C ASN A 107 2.14 9.42 2.20
N PHE A 108 1.70 8.88 3.33
CA PHE A 108 0.58 7.92 3.39
C PHE A 108 -0.76 8.56 3.75
N GLU A 109 -0.77 9.76 4.34
CA GLU A 109 -1.96 10.49 4.81
C GLU A 109 -3.10 10.44 3.78
N SER A 110 -2.82 10.84 2.54
CA SER A 110 -3.85 10.97 1.49
C SER A 110 -4.46 9.61 1.11
N CYS A 111 -3.64 8.57 0.96
CA CYS A 111 -4.11 7.22 0.68
C CYS A 111 -4.92 6.63 1.84
N MET A 112 -4.51 6.87 3.09
CA MET A 112 -5.24 6.37 4.26
C MET A 112 -6.59 7.07 4.43
N ILE A 113 -6.67 8.39 4.19
CA ILE A 113 -7.95 9.12 4.21
C ILE A 113 -8.92 8.54 3.18
N LYS A 114 -8.48 8.33 1.93
CA LYS A 114 -9.31 7.72 0.88
C LYS A 114 -9.77 6.31 1.21
N THR A 115 -8.92 5.53 1.87
CA THR A 115 -9.26 4.19 2.37
C THR A 115 -10.41 4.27 3.37
N VAL A 116 -10.35 5.20 4.32
CA VAL A 116 -11.39 5.40 5.33
C VAL A 116 -12.70 5.87 4.69
N ASP A 117 -12.65 6.79 3.73
CA ASP A 117 -13.84 7.26 3.03
C ASP A 117 -14.54 6.08 2.31
N CYS A 118 -13.76 5.23 1.62
CA CYS A 118 -14.28 4.01 0.99
C CYS A 118 -14.90 3.03 2.00
N ILE A 119 -14.32 2.89 3.20
CA ILE A 119 -14.90 2.08 4.27
C ILE A 119 -16.24 2.68 4.72
N LYS A 120 -16.30 3.99 4.97
CA LYS A 120 -17.50 4.68 5.43
C LYS A 120 -18.67 4.48 4.46
N ASP A 121 -18.42 4.61 3.17
CA ASP A 121 -19.42 4.40 2.11
C ASP A 121 -19.92 2.94 2.04
N ARG A 122 -19.15 2.00 2.60
CA ARG A 122 -19.43 0.55 2.59
C ARG A 122 -19.74 -0.03 3.98
N MET A 123 -19.80 0.78 5.04
CA MET A 123 -20.00 0.35 6.44
C MET A 123 -21.22 -0.55 6.64
N ASN A 124 -22.31 -0.28 5.90
CA ASN A 124 -23.55 -1.05 6.00
C ASN A 124 -23.44 -2.49 5.46
N LYS A 125 -22.33 -2.84 4.80
CA LYS A 125 -22.13 -4.14 4.14
C LYS A 125 -21.39 -5.16 5.01
N LYS A 126 -21.06 -4.84 6.28
CA LYS A 126 -20.27 -5.70 7.19
C LYS A 126 -19.01 -6.27 6.53
N MET A 127 -18.32 -5.42 5.76
CA MET A 127 -17.10 -5.81 5.05
C MET A 127 -15.88 -5.48 5.92
N TYR A 128 -14.90 -6.38 5.90
CA TYR A 128 -13.57 -6.09 6.41
C TYR A 128 -12.68 -5.63 5.25
N HIS A 129 -11.87 -4.61 5.50
CA HIS A 129 -11.06 -3.96 4.49
C HIS A 129 -9.58 -4.21 4.74
N ILE A 130 -8.84 -4.49 3.67
CA ILE A 130 -7.38 -4.60 3.70
C ILE A 130 -6.81 -3.54 2.78
N LEU A 131 -5.93 -2.71 3.33
CA LEU A 131 -5.13 -1.73 2.60
C LEU A 131 -3.70 -2.27 2.46
N LEU A 132 -3.31 -2.62 1.24
CA LEU A 132 -1.94 -2.99 0.91
C LEU A 132 -1.17 -1.75 0.45
N ILE A 133 -0.08 -1.39 1.13
CA ILE A 133 0.81 -0.29 0.77
C ILE A 133 2.16 -0.88 0.35
N LEU A 134 2.60 -0.58 -0.86
CA LEU A 134 3.90 -1.00 -1.39
C LEU A 134 4.82 0.21 -1.46
N THR A 135 5.97 0.16 -0.79
CA THR A 135 6.93 1.28 -0.73
C THR A 135 8.36 0.77 -0.70
N ASN A 136 9.30 1.61 -1.11
CA ASN A 136 10.72 1.28 -1.04
C ASN A 136 11.50 2.14 -0.05
N GLY A 137 10.85 2.99 0.74
CA GLY A 137 11.53 3.93 1.65
C GLY A 137 10.70 4.27 2.88
N ASP A 138 11.30 5.04 3.78
CA ASP A 138 10.62 5.50 4.99
C ASP A 138 9.58 6.60 4.69
N ILE A 139 8.51 6.62 5.50
CA ILE A 139 7.48 7.65 5.43
C ILE A 139 8.00 9.01 5.90
N HIS A 140 7.47 10.06 5.29
CA HIS A 140 7.85 11.44 5.60
C HIS A 140 6.80 12.16 6.46
N ASP A 141 5.56 11.67 6.51
CA ASP A 141 4.42 12.25 7.22
C ASP A 141 4.04 11.51 8.52
N MET A 142 5.02 10.91 9.19
CA MET A 142 4.85 10.05 10.38
C MET A 142 3.85 10.58 11.43
N PRO A 143 3.90 11.85 11.89
CA PRO A 143 2.94 12.34 12.89
C PRO A 143 1.49 12.22 12.42
N LYS A 144 1.24 12.54 11.14
CA LYS A 144 -0.11 12.50 10.56
C LYS A 144 -0.57 11.08 10.30
N THR A 145 0.32 10.22 9.78
CA THR A 145 0.04 8.80 9.58
C THR A 145 -0.37 8.14 10.89
N ARG A 146 0.37 8.43 11.96
CA ARG A 146 0.11 7.94 13.32
C ARG A 146 -1.24 8.40 13.86
N ASP A 147 -1.56 9.68 13.69
CA ASP A 147 -2.84 10.25 14.12
C ASP A 147 -4.01 9.55 13.40
N ILE A 148 -3.87 9.30 12.09
CA ILE A 148 -4.86 8.57 11.31
C ILE A 148 -4.98 7.12 11.79
N ILE A 149 -3.88 6.39 11.97
CA ILE A 149 -3.94 4.98 12.42
C ILE A 149 -4.69 4.88 13.76
N VAL A 150 -4.37 5.74 14.72
CA VAL A 150 -5.01 5.75 16.03
C VAL A 150 -6.49 6.09 15.92
N GLU A 151 -6.84 7.18 15.25
CA GLU A 151 -8.25 7.60 15.05
C GLU A 151 -9.05 6.50 14.33
N ARG A 152 -8.42 5.73 13.45
CA ARG A 152 -9.08 4.74 12.59
C ARG A 152 -8.96 3.30 13.07
N SER A 153 -8.30 3.05 14.20
CA SER A 153 -8.14 1.70 14.78
C SER A 153 -9.46 0.98 15.07
N HIS A 154 -10.55 1.72 15.23
CA HIS A 154 -11.91 1.19 15.42
C HIS A 154 -12.66 0.76 14.15
N TYR A 155 -12.18 1.09 12.94
CA TYR A 155 -12.80 0.61 11.70
C TYR A 155 -12.45 -0.85 11.42
N PRO A 156 -13.26 -1.62 10.66
CA PRO A 156 -12.92 -2.97 10.22
C PRO A 156 -11.86 -2.93 9.10
N LEU A 157 -10.62 -2.60 9.47
CA LEU A 157 -9.49 -2.33 8.58
C LEU A 157 -8.20 -2.97 9.09
N SER A 158 -7.45 -3.61 8.19
CA SER A 158 -6.01 -3.88 8.35
C SER A 158 -5.20 -3.15 7.28
N ILE A 159 -4.04 -2.64 7.66
CA ILE A 159 -3.07 -1.96 6.83
C ILE A 159 -1.82 -2.83 6.78
N ILE A 160 -1.41 -3.23 5.58
CA ILE A 160 -0.25 -4.09 5.36
C ILE A 160 0.73 -3.27 4.54
N ILE A 161 1.89 -2.98 5.11
CA ILE A 161 2.94 -2.19 4.49
C ILE A 161 4.07 -3.14 4.10
N ILE A 162 4.41 -3.18 2.81
CA ILE A 162 5.49 -4.01 2.29
C ILE A 162 6.62 -3.11 1.82
N GLY A 163 7.77 -3.25 2.49
CA GLY A 163 9.00 -2.52 2.20
C GLY A 163 9.90 -3.26 1.23
N PHE A 164 10.27 -2.62 0.11
CA PHE A 164 11.18 -3.17 -0.90
C PHE A 164 12.56 -2.53 -0.85
N GLY A 165 13.61 -3.34 -0.99
CA GLY A 165 15.00 -2.86 -1.00
C GLY A 165 15.68 -2.89 0.36
N GLU A 166 16.84 -2.25 0.43
CA GLU A 166 17.79 -2.37 1.55
C GLU A 166 17.67 -1.23 2.58
N ASN A 167 16.62 -0.42 2.50
CA ASN A 167 16.42 0.65 3.47
C ASN A 167 16.19 0.10 4.90
N SER A 168 16.46 0.93 5.90
CA SER A 168 16.34 0.54 7.31
C SER A 168 14.89 0.42 7.78
N PHE A 169 13.95 1.14 7.14
CA PHE A 169 12.52 1.12 7.44
C PHE A 169 12.16 1.38 8.91
N HIS A 170 12.99 2.13 9.65
CA HIS A 170 12.80 2.36 11.08
C HIS A 170 11.41 2.94 11.40
N LYS A 171 10.90 3.85 10.55
CA LYS A 171 9.57 4.44 10.79
C LYS A 171 8.44 3.47 10.50
N MET A 172 8.64 2.53 9.57
CA MET A 172 7.64 1.49 9.32
C MET A 172 7.60 0.46 10.44
N ILE A 173 8.78 0.13 11.00
CA ILE A 173 8.88 -0.73 12.19
C ILE A 173 8.21 -0.05 13.39
N GLU A 174 8.34 1.26 13.56
CA GLU A 174 7.64 2.03 14.59
C GLU A 174 6.11 2.00 14.41
N LEU A 175 5.62 1.95 13.17
CA LEU A 175 4.19 1.79 12.90
C LEU A 175 3.68 0.36 13.15
N ASN A 176 4.56 -0.63 13.20
CA ASN A 176 4.20 -2.03 13.41
C ASN A 176 3.72 -2.25 14.84
N GLY A 177 2.49 -2.73 15.01
CA GLY A 177 1.87 -2.83 16.34
C GLY A 177 2.38 -3.96 17.23
N ASP A 178 3.29 -4.81 16.74
CA ASP A 178 3.82 -5.96 17.48
C ASP A 178 4.74 -5.56 18.65
N TYR A 179 5.40 -4.41 18.55
CA TYR A 179 6.43 -3.99 19.52
C TYR A 179 5.95 -2.94 20.51
N ILE A 180 5.07 -2.04 20.06
CA ILE A 180 4.60 -0.89 20.85
C ILE A 180 3.14 -0.59 20.55
N ILE A 181 2.40 -0.20 21.58
CA ILE A 181 1.08 0.40 21.39
C ILE A 181 1.29 1.78 20.80
N LEU A 182 0.80 1.98 19.57
CA LEU A 182 0.95 3.24 18.86
C LEU A 182 0.05 4.33 19.48
N CYS A 183 0.65 5.47 19.82
CA CYS A 183 -0.07 6.63 20.37
C CYS A 183 -0.03 7.82 19.41
N ASN A 184 -1.12 8.58 19.29
CA ASN A 184 -1.18 9.75 18.43
C ASN A 184 -0.49 10.98 19.05
N THR A 185 -0.49 12.13 18.36
CA THR A 185 0.04 13.40 18.84
C THR A 185 -0.65 13.93 20.11
N LYS A 186 -1.85 13.44 20.41
CA LYS A 186 -2.61 13.75 21.64
C LYS A 186 -2.41 12.72 22.75
N VAL A 187 -1.52 11.74 22.56
CA VAL A 187 -1.23 10.65 23.51
C VAL A 187 -2.42 9.69 23.70
N GLU A 188 -3.31 9.61 22.72
CA GLU A 188 -4.36 8.59 22.66
C GLU A 188 -3.79 7.32 22.02
N ALA A 189 -4.09 6.16 22.57
CA ALA A 189 -3.60 4.87 22.10
C ALA A 189 -4.54 4.24 21.05
N THR A 190 -4.00 3.40 20.17
CA THR A 190 -4.82 2.53 19.32
C THR A 190 -5.71 1.63 20.17
N ILE A 191 -6.97 1.42 19.74
CA ILE A 191 -7.87 0.49 20.46
C ILE A 191 -7.55 -0.98 20.16
N ARG A 192 -6.95 -1.23 19.00
CA ARG A 192 -6.43 -2.50 18.53
C ARG A 192 -5.33 -2.22 17.52
N ASP A 193 -4.41 -3.17 17.34
CA ASP A 193 -3.47 -3.07 16.25
C ASP A 193 -4.15 -3.32 14.89
N ILE A 194 -3.78 -2.50 13.91
CA ILE A 194 -4.27 -2.57 12.53
C ILE A 194 -3.14 -2.53 11.51
N VAL A 195 -1.87 -2.37 11.90
CA VAL A 195 -0.76 -2.19 10.97
C VAL A 195 0.19 -3.36 11.04
N GLN A 196 0.50 -3.95 9.89
CA GLN A 196 1.60 -4.89 9.73
C GLN A 196 2.66 -4.29 8.82
N PHE A 197 3.92 -4.36 9.22
CA PHE A 197 5.04 -4.07 8.33
C PHE A 197 5.83 -5.34 8.01
N VAL A 198 6.09 -5.59 6.73
CA VAL A 198 6.93 -6.70 6.29
C VAL A 198 8.00 -6.22 5.31
N LYS A 199 9.24 -6.65 5.52
CA LYS A 199 10.36 -6.34 4.63
C LYS A 199 10.51 -7.44 3.57
N PHE A 200 10.16 -7.13 2.32
CA PHE A 200 10.17 -8.08 1.21
C PHE A 200 11.54 -8.77 1.03
N ASN A 201 12.63 -8.03 1.21
CA ASN A 201 13.98 -8.53 0.97
C ASN A 201 14.37 -9.71 1.88
N GLU A 202 13.75 -9.85 3.05
CA GLU A 202 14.00 -10.95 3.99
C GLU A 202 13.49 -12.29 3.44
N PHE A 203 12.50 -12.25 2.54
CA PHE A 203 11.86 -13.43 1.94
C PHE A 203 12.32 -13.69 0.51
N ARG A 204 13.05 -12.74 -0.10
CA ARG A 204 13.42 -12.74 -1.51
C ARG A 204 14.31 -13.91 -1.93
N HIS A 205 15.16 -14.41 -1.04
CA HIS A 205 16.08 -15.53 -1.31
C HIS A 205 15.64 -16.85 -0.67
N GLY A 206 14.54 -16.83 0.08
CA GLY A 206 14.02 -17.98 0.80
C GLY A 206 12.74 -18.49 0.15
N ASN A 207 11.63 -18.33 0.87
CA ASN A 207 10.30 -18.80 0.46
C ASN A 207 9.32 -17.62 0.37
N ILE A 208 9.03 -17.16 -0.84
CA ILE A 208 8.01 -16.13 -1.10
C ILE A 208 6.63 -16.56 -0.56
N GLN A 209 6.38 -17.88 -0.45
CA GLN A 209 5.14 -18.40 0.11
C GLN A 209 5.06 -18.18 1.63
N ALA A 210 6.18 -18.18 2.34
CA ALA A 210 6.21 -17.86 3.77
C ALA A 210 5.81 -16.40 4.03
N LEU A 211 6.21 -15.47 3.15
CA LEU A 211 5.73 -14.07 3.20
C LEU A 211 4.21 -13.98 3.05
N ALA A 212 3.66 -14.79 2.15
CA ALA A 212 2.22 -14.87 1.92
C ALA A 212 1.48 -15.42 3.15
N GLU A 213 2.05 -16.45 3.79
CA GLU A 213 1.54 -17.05 5.02
C GLU A 213 1.59 -16.05 6.19
N GLU A 214 2.68 -15.32 6.37
CA GLU A 214 2.81 -14.27 7.40
C GLU A 214 1.78 -13.16 7.21
N VAL A 215 1.64 -12.66 5.98
CA VAL A 215 0.62 -11.64 5.65
C VAL A 215 -0.79 -12.15 5.93
N LEU A 216 -1.07 -13.42 5.64
CA LEU A 216 -2.37 -14.04 5.91
C LEU A 216 -2.65 -14.24 7.39
N GLU A 217 -1.68 -14.80 8.12
CA GLU A 217 -1.78 -15.08 9.54
C GLU A 217 -2.10 -13.80 10.30
N GLU A 218 -1.43 -12.71 9.94
CA GLU A 218 -1.67 -11.39 10.54
C GLU A 218 -3.04 -10.82 10.23
N VAL A 219 -3.52 -10.97 8.99
CA VAL A 219 -4.88 -10.57 8.63
C VAL A 219 -5.90 -11.35 9.44
N LEU A 220 -5.71 -12.66 9.60
CA LEU A 220 -6.61 -13.52 10.37
C LEU A 220 -6.58 -13.17 11.86
N ASN A 221 -5.41 -12.99 12.46
CA ASN A 221 -5.28 -12.56 13.86
C ASN A 221 -6.04 -11.26 14.14
N LYS A 222 -5.92 -10.27 13.24
CA LYS A 222 -6.59 -8.96 13.36
C LYS A 222 -8.09 -9.01 13.02
N LEU A 223 -8.58 -10.08 12.40
CA LEU A 223 -10.01 -10.36 12.18
C LEU A 223 -10.67 -10.98 13.43
N TYR A 224 -9.99 -11.88 14.13
CA TYR A 224 -10.54 -12.62 15.27
C TYR A 224 -10.47 -11.87 16.62
N LEU A 225 -9.71 -10.78 16.70
CA LEU A 225 -9.64 -9.91 17.88
C LEU A 225 -10.77 -8.84 17.92
N ASN A 226 -11.82 -8.97 17.11
CA ASN A 226 -12.99 -8.07 17.09
C ASN A 226 -14.12 -8.52 18.01
#